data_AF-A0A552FGP7-F1
#
_entry.id   AF-A0A552FGP7-F1
#
_cell.length_a   1.000
_cell.length_b   1.000
_cell.length_c   1.000
_cell.angle_alpha   90.00
_cell.angle_beta   90.00
_cell.angle_gamma   90.00
#
_symmetry.space_group_name_H-M   'P 1'
#
loop_
_entity.id
_entity.type
_entity.pdbx_description
1 polymer ?
#
loop_
_entity_poly.entity_id
_entity_poly.type
_entity_poly.pdbx_seq_one_letter_code
_entity_poly.pdbx_strand_id
1 'polypeptide(L)'
;MYSLGVTCIYLLTQISPFDLFDTSEHEWVWRQFLVNNKVGDDLGRILDKMIEFGTRKRYQSAREILQDLTGQSPAISIQTPATPVIQTPPPPKVAANIVLKSARGVNYSRLQQLLAAGKWKEADQETFKVMLQVAGREREGRLRIEDIDNFPCEDLRTINQLWLNYSNGKFGFSVQKEIYESLGGTTEYNQKVWEKFGDRIGWRKRGMFGMFGGEWVSYSDLTFNMQAPKAHLPICGYYRWGVTGWDGIGVGWGGYIFYRLLTCRIF
;
A
#
# COMPACT_ATOMS: atom_id res chain seq x y z
N MET A 1 18.08 -4.34 5.10
CA MET A 1 18.64 -5.70 4.97
C MET A 1 17.76 -6.58 4.09
N TYR A 2 16.44 -6.60 4.29
CA TYR A 2 15.51 -7.30 3.39
C TYR A 2 15.66 -6.91 1.91
N SER A 3 15.59 -5.61 1.60
CA SER A 3 15.78 -5.11 0.23
C SER A 3 17.12 -5.51 -0.38
N LEU A 4 18.19 -5.48 0.43
CA LEU A 4 19.52 -5.92 0.00
C LEU A 4 19.55 -7.43 -0.27
N GLY A 5 18.96 -8.25 0.61
CA GLY A 5 18.89 -9.71 0.42
C GLY A 5 18.12 -10.09 -0.84
N VAL A 6 16.99 -9.43 -1.08
CA VAL A 6 16.18 -9.60 -2.29
C VAL A 6 16.96 -9.19 -3.55
N THR A 7 17.74 -8.11 -3.45
CA THR A 7 18.63 -7.68 -4.55
C THR A 7 19.73 -8.69 -4.79
N CYS A 8 20.34 -9.24 -3.75
CA CYS A 8 21.39 -10.26 -3.88
C CYS A 8 20.87 -11.54 -4.54
N ILE A 9 19.71 -12.07 -4.13
CA ILE A 9 19.14 -13.26 -4.76
C ILE A 9 18.71 -12.99 -6.20
N TYR A 10 18.22 -11.78 -6.51
CA TYR A 10 17.93 -11.36 -7.88
C TYR A 10 19.18 -11.35 -8.75
N LEU A 11 20.29 -10.81 -8.26
CA LEU A 11 21.55 -10.79 -8.99
C LEU A 11 22.15 -12.20 -9.19
N LEU A 12 21.93 -13.10 -8.23
CA LEU A 12 22.43 -14.48 -8.29
C LEU A 12 21.65 -15.36 -9.27
N THR A 13 20.33 -15.21 -9.31
CA THR A 13 19.44 -16.02 -10.15
C THR A 13 19.12 -15.37 -11.48
N GLN A 14 19.25 -14.04 -11.60
CA GLN A 14 18.76 -13.22 -12.72
C GLN A 14 17.24 -13.38 -12.96
N ILE A 15 16.52 -13.91 -11.97
CA ILE A 15 15.09 -14.15 -12.02
C ILE A 15 14.41 -13.16 -11.09
N SER A 16 13.33 -12.56 -11.57
CA SER A 16 12.55 -11.57 -10.83
C SER A 16 12.23 -12.04 -9.40
N PRO A 17 12.40 -11.21 -8.36
CA PRO A 17 12.01 -11.56 -6.99
C PRO A 17 10.58 -12.08 -6.85
N PHE A 18 9.68 -11.71 -7.76
CA PHE A 18 8.30 -12.20 -7.80
C PHE A 18 8.19 -13.67 -8.18
N ASP A 19 9.12 -14.20 -8.99
CA ASP A 19 9.17 -15.61 -9.38
C ASP A 19 10.01 -16.46 -8.41
N LEU A 20 10.75 -15.81 -7.51
CA LEU A 20 11.57 -16.45 -6.47
C LEU A 20 10.81 -16.67 -5.16
N PHE A 21 9.58 -16.18 -5.04
CA PHE A 21 8.75 -16.29 -3.84
C PHE A 21 7.48 -17.10 -4.12
N ASP A 22 7.32 -18.22 -3.45
CA ASP A 22 6.11 -19.02 -3.50
C ASP A 22 5.04 -18.39 -2.59
N THR A 23 4.03 -17.79 -3.21
CA THR A 23 2.94 -17.13 -2.48
C THR A 23 1.96 -18.08 -1.80
N SER A 24 1.95 -19.37 -2.20
CA SER A 24 1.08 -20.38 -1.61
C SER A 24 1.67 -20.95 -0.31
N GLU A 25 2.97 -21.22 -0.30
CA GLU A 25 3.70 -21.74 0.87
C GLU A 25 4.32 -20.63 1.73
N HIS A 26 4.32 -19.38 1.24
CA HIS A 26 4.93 -18.22 1.88
C HIS A 26 6.46 -18.34 2.07
N GLU A 27 7.12 -19.02 1.13
CA GLU A 27 8.54 -19.35 1.19
C GLU A 27 9.33 -18.79 0.00
N TRP A 28 10.61 -18.48 0.24
CA TRP A 28 11.53 -18.12 -0.83
C TRP A 28 12.13 -19.37 -1.45
N VAL A 29 11.82 -19.61 -2.72
CA VAL A 29 12.26 -20.79 -3.49
C VAL A 29 13.48 -20.49 -4.37
N TRP A 30 14.26 -19.47 -4.03
CA TRP A 30 15.32 -18.95 -4.89
C TRP A 30 16.49 -19.92 -5.15
N ARG A 31 16.76 -20.84 -4.21
CA ARG A 31 17.87 -21.79 -4.29
C ARG A 31 17.73 -22.78 -5.44
N GLN A 32 16.51 -23.16 -5.82
CA GLN A 32 16.26 -24.10 -6.91
C GLN A 32 16.63 -23.55 -8.29
N PHE A 33 16.79 -22.23 -8.40
CA PHE A 33 17.13 -21.54 -9.64
C PHE A 33 18.64 -21.27 -9.79
N LEU A 34 19.47 -21.71 -8.84
CA LEU A 34 20.94 -21.59 -8.90
C LEU A 34 21.55 -22.72 -9.74
N VAL A 35 21.37 -22.68 -11.05
CA VAL A 35 21.85 -23.75 -11.96
C VAL A 35 23.37 -23.66 -12.16
N ASN A 36 23.90 -22.48 -12.52
CA ASN A 36 25.32 -22.26 -12.84
C ASN A 36 26.06 -21.38 -11.81
N ASN A 37 25.39 -20.92 -10.75
CA ASN A 37 25.91 -20.03 -9.72
C ASN A 37 25.70 -20.64 -8.32
N LYS A 38 26.30 -21.80 -8.06
CA LYS A 38 26.13 -22.48 -6.77
C LYS A 38 26.68 -21.59 -5.65
N VAL A 39 25.80 -21.22 -4.73
CA VAL A 39 26.14 -20.46 -3.53
C VAL A 39 26.47 -21.46 -2.41
N GLY A 40 27.56 -21.23 -1.68
CA GLY A 40 27.90 -22.05 -0.51
C GLY A 40 26.85 -21.95 0.59
N ASP A 41 26.71 -23.00 1.40
CA ASP A 41 25.63 -23.12 2.40
C ASP A 41 25.60 -21.96 3.39
N ASP A 42 26.77 -21.45 3.80
CA ASP A 42 26.90 -20.32 4.72
C ASP A 42 26.34 -19.03 4.14
N LEU A 43 26.76 -18.68 2.92
CA LEU A 43 26.25 -17.50 2.23
C LEU A 43 24.76 -17.63 1.92
N GLY A 44 24.30 -18.83 1.56
CA GLY A 44 22.89 -19.10 1.36
C GLY A 44 22.07 -18.85 2.63
N ARG A 45 22.53 -19.36 3.78
CA ARG A 45 21.83 -19.18 5.07
C ARG A 45 21.76 -17.71 5.47
N ILE A 46 22.81 -16.95 5.18
CA ILE A 46 22.83 -15.50 5.41
C ILE A 46 21.79 -14.82 4.52
N LEU A 47 21.73 -15.17 3.24
CA LEU A 47 20.74 -14.62 2.31
C LEU A 47 19.30 -14.96 2.73
N ASP A 48 19.04 -16.20 3.16
CA ASP A 48 17.72 -16.62 3.69
C ASP A 48 17.31 -15.77 4.91
N LYS A 49 18.21 -15.62 5.88
CA LYS A 49 17.95 -14.79 7.08
C LYS A 49 17.85 -13.29 6.75
N MET A 50 18.41 -12.81 5.63
CA MET A 50 18.21 -11.44 5.17
C MET A 50 16.80 -11.23 4.60
N ILE A 51 16.24 -12.23 3.91
CA ILE A 51 14.94 -12.15 3.20
C ILE A 51 13.75 -12.71 4.01
N GLU A 52 13.98 -13.14 5.25
CA GLU A 52 12.93 -13.62 6.15
C GLU A 52 11.79 -12.60 6.36
N PHE A 53 10.55 -13.06 6.36
CA PHE A 53 9.37 -12.20 6.46
C PHE A 53 9.24 -11.58 7.86
N GLY A 54 9.50 -12.39 8.89
CA GLY A 54 9.45 -11.96 10.28
C GLY A 54 10.51 -10.90 10.56
N THR A 55 10.10 -9.65 10.80
CA THR A 55 11.03 -8.54 11.09
C THR A 55 11.96 -8.80 12.28
N ARG A 56 11.54 -9.61 13.24
CA ARG A 56 12.33 -10.03 14.41
C ARG A 56 13.24 -11.25 14.15
N LYS A 57 12.96 -12.01 13.09
CA LYS A 57 13.73 -13.20 12.71
C LYS A 57 14.89 -12.86 11.75
N ARG A 58 14.87 -11.65 11.18
CA ARG A 58 15.95 -11.12 10.33
C ARG A 58 17.11 -10.57 11.15
N TYR A 59 18.24 -10.39 10.46
CA TYR A 59 19.32 -9.54 10.94
C TYR A 59 18.79 -8.16 11.31
N GLN A 60 19.27 -7.62 12.43
CA GLN A 60 18.91 -6.28 12.91
C GLN A 60 19.95 -5.20 12.62
N SER A 61 21.13 -5.59 12.12
CA SER A 61 22.11 -4.63 11.63
C SER A 61 23.01 -5.22 10.53
N ALA A 62 23.59 -4.34 9.70
CA ALA A 62 24.61 -4.74 8.73
C ALA A 62 25.85 -5.33 9.42
N ARG A 63 26.13 -4.95 10.67
CA ARG A 63 27.21 -5.51 11.48
C ARG A 63 26.99 -7.00 11.77
N GLU A 64 25.77 -7.40 12.07
CA GLU A 64 25.42 -8.82 12.32
C GLU A 64 25.61 -9.67 11.05
N ILE A 65 25.28 -9.12 9.88
CA ILE A 65 25.53 -9.76 8.58
C ILE A 65 27.05 -9.90 8.33
N LEU A 66 27.82 -8.83 8.57
CA LEU A 66 29.27 -8.84 8.39
C LEU A 66 29.97 -9.82 9.35
N GLN A 67 29.44 -10.00 10.56
CA GLN A 67 29.93 -11.00 11.52
C GLN A 67 29.68 -12.42 11.03
N ASP A 68 28.48 -12.73 10.56
CA ASP A 68 28.14 -14.05 10.01
C ASP A 68 28.90 -14.33 8.69
N LEU A 69 29.21 -13.29 7.89
CA LEU A 69 30.03 -13.41 6.67
C LEU A 69 31.51 -13.67 6.94
N THR A 70 32.05 -13.19 8.06
CA THR A 70 33.49 -13.31 8.40
C THR A 70 33.80 -14.49 9.32
N GLY A 71 32.79 -15.28 9.70
CA GLY A 71 32.93 -16.42 10.61
C GLY A 71 33.32 -16.03 12.04
N GLN A 72 33.29 -14.74 12.38
CA GLN A 72 33.62 -14.25 13.72
C GLN A 72 32.37 -14.27 14.59
N SER A 73 32.14 -15.40 15.26
CA SER A 73 31.12 -15.51 16.31
C SER A 73 31.64 -14.83 17.58
N PRO A 74 31.01 -13.76 18.13
CA PRO A 74 31.38 -13.25 19.42
C PRO A 74 30.45 -13.81 20.49
N ALA A 75 31.06 -14.24 21.59
CA ALA A 75 30.40 -14.48 22.86
C ALA A 75 29.50 -13.29 23.26
N ILE A 76 28.37 -13.65 23.89
CA ILE A 76 27.38 -12.76 24.49
C ILE A 76 28.03 -11.55 25.17
N SER A 77 27.61 -10.35 24.76
CA SER A 77 27.64 -9.18 25.63
C SER A 77 26.32 -8.44 25.45
N ILE A 78 25.45 -8.60 26.45
CA ILE A 78 24.25 -7.77 26.64
C ILE A 78 24.77 -6.38 27.00
N GLN A 79 24.75 -5.46 26.04
CA GLN A 79 24.71 -4.04 26.36
C GLN A 79 23.49 -3.45 25.68
N THR A 80 22.45 -3.24 26.48
CA THR A 80 21.26 -2.47 26.18
C THR A 80 21.69 -1.03 25.84
N PRO A 81 21.50 -0.53 24.60
CA PRO A 81 21.35 0.89 24.41
C PRO A 81 19.93 1.21 24.88
N ALA A 82 19.80 2.17 25.79
CA ALA A 82 18.51 2.73 26.14
C ALA A 82 17.75 3.04 24.85
N THR A 83 16.53 2.50 24.78
CA THR A 83 15.55 2.69 23.74
C THR A 83 15.57 4.16 23.29
N PRO A 84 15.69 4.49 21.99
CA PRO A 84 15.04 5.70 21.55
C PRO A 84 13.57 5.43 21.81
N VAL A 85 13.04 6.03 22.88
CA VAL A 85 11.61 6.14 23.09
C VAL A 85 11.08 6.65 21.76
N ILE A 86 10.35 5.80 21.04
CA ILE A 86 9.49 6.22 19.95
C ILE A 86 8.65 7.30 20.60
N GLN A 87 8.99 8.55 20.35
CA GLN A 87 8.12 9.65 20.67
C GLN A 87 6.93 9.40 19.79
N THR A 88 5.91 8.80 20.36
CA THR A 88 4.57 8.85 19.81
C THR A 88 4.32 10.34 19.57
N PRO A 89 4.12 10.78 18.32
CA PRO A 89 3.47 12.07 18.16
C PRO A 89 2.18 12.00 19.00
N PRO A 90 1.88 13.02 19.80
CA PRO A 90 0.69 13.00 20.63
C PRO A 90 -0.51 12.62 19.74
N PRO A 91 -1.42 11.75 20.23
CA PRO A 91 -2.60 11.39 19.46
C PRO A 91 -3.26 12.69 18.98
N PRO A 92 -3.69 12.79 17.71
CA PRO A 92 -4.46 13.95 17.28
C PRO A 92 -5.63 14.12 18.24
N LYS A 93 -5.63 15.23 18.99
CA LYS A 93 -6.55 15.57 20.08
C LYS A 93 -8.02 15.70 19.65
N VAL A 94 -8.40 15.28 18.44
CA VAL A 94 -9.66 15.64 17.78
C VAL A 94 -10.55 14.44 17.44
N ALA A 95 -10.06 13.20 17.46
CA ALA A 95 -10.78 12.05 16.90
C ALA A 95 -11.68 11.24 17.87
N ALA A 96 -12.05 11.78 19.04
CA ALA A 96 -12.68 10.98 20.10
C ALA A 96 -14.13 10.52 19.83
N ASN A 97 -14.84 11.05 18.81
CA ASN A 97 -16.28 10.83 18.64
C ASN A 97 -16.71 10.30 17.26
N ILE A 98 -15.82 9.66 16.49
CA ILE A 98 -16.24 9.02 15.23
C ILE A 98 -17.00 7.73 15.55
N VAL A 99 -18.31 7.73 15.31
CA VAL A 99 -19.12 6.51 15.42
C VAL A 99 -18.82 5.60 14.22
N LEU A 100 -18.25 4.43 14.48
CA LEU A 100 -17.92 3.44 13.45
C LEU A 100 -19.17 2.63 13.08
N LYS A 101 -19.95 3.13 12.13
CA LYS A 101 -21.17 2.46 11.66
C LYS A 101 -20.91 1.57 10.44
N SER A 102 -21.67 0.49 10.32
CA SER A 102 -21.62 -0.42 9.17
C SER A 102 -22.99 -1.03 8.93
N ALA A 103 -23.48 -0.96 7.69
CA ALA A 103 -24.72 -1.63 7.29
C ALA A 103 -24.52 -3.16 7.12
N ARG A 104 -23.26 -3.61 7.08
CA ARG A 104 -22.86 -5.02 6.89
C ARG A 104 -22.14 -5.63 8.10
N GLY A 105 -22.06 -4.90 9.22
CA GLY A 105 -21.38 -5.36 10.43
C GLY A 105 -19.83 -5.43 10.31
N VAL A 106 -19.25 -4.72 9.35
CA VAL A 106 -17.79 -4.67 9.15
C VAL A 106 -17.13 -3.83 10.24
N ASN A 107 -16.00 -4.31 10.76
CA ASN A 107 -15.27 -3.68 11.84
C ASN A 107 -14.19 -2.71 11.32
N TYR A 108 -14.39 -1.41 11.53
CA TYR A 108 -13.47 -0.36 11.10
C TYR A 108 -12.38 0.01 12.13
N SER A 109 -12.31 -0.68 13.28
CA SER A 109 -11.38 -0.32 14.37
C SER A 109 -9.92 -0.41 13.93
N ARG A 110 -9.58 -1.39 13.07
CA ARG A 110 -8.22 -1.53 12.56
C ARG A 110 -7.83 -0.36 11.67
N LEU A 111 -8.71 0.02 10.74
CA LEU A 111 -8.51 1.18 9.87
C LEU A 111 -8.33 2.46 10.71
N GLN A 112 -9.19 2.67 11.70
CA GLN A 112 -9.08 3.80 12.64
C GLN A 112 -7.73 3.83 13.34
N GLN A 113 -7.25 2.70 13.88
CA GLN A 113 -5.96 2.61 14.56
C GLN A 113 -4.78 2.93 13.62
N LEU A 114 -4.82 2.45 12.39
CA LEU A 114 -3.76 2.70 11.40
C LEU A 114 -3.71 4.19 11.01
N LEU A 115 -4.87 4.79 10.78
CA LEU A 115 -4.99 6.23 10.49
C LEU A 115 -4.54 7.09 11.67
N ALA A 116 -4.96 6.75 12.89
CA ALA A 116 -4.54 7.44 14.11
C ALA A 116 -3.02 7.37 14.33
N ALA A 117 -2.39 6.27 13.91
CA ALA A 117 -0.95 6.08 13.99
C ALA A 117 -0.17 6.69 12.81
N GLY A 118 -0.86 7.33 11.83
CA GLY A 118 -0.22 7.86 10.62
C GLY A 118 0.39 6.79 9.72
N LYS A 119 -0.08 5.54 9.83
CA LYS A 119 0.35 4.41 8.98
C LYS A 119 -0.43 4.40 7.68
N TRP A 120 -0.18 5.41 6.84
CA TRP A 120 -1.00 5.73 5.67
C TRP A 120 -1.05 4.60 4.63
N LYS A 121 0.06 3.89 4.41
CA LYS A 121 0.11 2.77 3.46
C LYS A 121 -0.71 1.58 3.95
N GLU A 122 -0.55 1.22 5.21
CA GLU A 122 -1.32 0.14 5.82
C GLU A 122 -2.80 0.51 5.94
N ALA A 123 -3.13 1.76 6.23
CA ALA A 123 -4.50 2.25 6.25
C ALA A 123 -5.16 2.18 4.86
N ASP A 124 -4.41 2.48 3.81
CA ASP A 124 -4.86 2.35 2.42
C ASP A 124 -5.17 0.89 2.05
N GLN A 125 -4.27 -0.03 2.38
CA GLN A 125 -4.48 -1.47 2.21
C GLN A 125 -5.67 -1.99 3.02
N GLU A 126 -5.79 -1.56 4.28
CA GLU A 126 -6.93 -1.93 5.13
C GLU A 126 -8.24 -1.34 4.59
N THR A 127 -8.22 -0.14 4.00
CA THR A 127 -9.39 0.46 3.34
C THR A 127 -9.89 -0.43 2.21
N PHE A 128 -8.99 -0.91 1.33
CA PHE A 128 -9.38 -1.83 0.27
C PHE A 128 -9.94 -3.16 0.82
N LYS A 129 -9.31 -3.70 1.86
CA LYS A 129 -9.75 -4.93 2.52
C LYS A 129 -11.16 -4.80 3.12
N VAL A 130 -11.45 -3.74 3.87
CA VAL A 130 -12.80 -3.55 4.44
C VAL A 130 -13.83 -3.29 3.36
N MET A 131 -13.48 -2.62 2.25
CA MET A 131 -14.39 -2.48 1.12
C MET A 131 -14.73 -3.81 0.46
N LEU A 132 -13.77 -4.73 0.34
CA LEU A 132 -14.05 -6.11 -0.11
C LEU A 132 -14.99 -6.83 0.86
N GLN A 133 -14.82 -6.66 2.17
CA GLN A 133 -15.71 -7.26 3.18
C GLN A 133 -17.14 -6.72 3.06
N VAL A 134 -17.31 -5.41 2.88
CA VAL A 134 -18.63 -4.79 2.69
C VAL A 134 -19.33 -5.32 1.43
N ALA A 135 -18.57 -5.54 0.36
CA ALA A 135 -19.08 -6.11 -0.88
C ALA A 135 -19.26 -7.64 -0.84
N GLY A 136 -18.75 -8.33 0.18
CA GLY A 136 -18.73 -9.80 0.26
C GLY A 136 -17.84 -10.45 -0.79
N ARG A 137 -16.70 -9.83 -1.10
CA ARG A 137 -15.79 -10.20 -2.20
C ARG A 137 -14.34 -10.43 -1.77
N GLU A 138 -14.14 -10.82 -0.52
CA GLU A 138 -12.82 -11.09 0.04
C GLU A 138 -12.08 -12.19 -0.71
N ARG A 139 -12.81 -13.22 -1.17
CA ARG A 139 -12.23 -14.36 -1.91
C ARG A 139 -11.72 -13.95 -3.28
N GLU A 140 -12.43 -13.06 -3.96
CA GLU A 140 -12.07 -12.60 -5.29
C GLU A 140 -10.99 -11.52 -5.28
N GLY A 141 -10.80 -10.84 -4.15
CA GLY A 141 -9.73 -9.85 -3.97
C GLY A 141 -9.86 -8.60 -4.87
N ARG A 142 -11.00 -8.41 -5.51
CA ARG A 142 -11.30 -7.27 -6.40
C ARG A 142 -12.77 -6.90 -6.27
N LEU A 143 -13.11 -5.64 -6.46
CA LEU A 143 -14.49 -5.18 -6.59
C LEU A 143 -14.89 -5.18 -8.09
N ARG A 144 -16.18 -5.19 -8.41
CA ARG A 144 -16.81 -4.91 -9.72
C ARG A 144 -17.58 -3.58 -9.63
N ILE A 145 -17.87 -2.97 -10.78
CA ILE A 145 -18.63 -1.72 -10.86
C ILE A 145 -19.96 -1.83 -10.09
N GLU A 146 -20.68 -2.95 -10.28
CA GLU A 146 -21.93 -3.26 -9.56
C GLU A 146 -21.79 -3.27 -8.02
N ASP A 147 -20.62 -3.67 -7.50
CA ASP A 147 -20.36 -3.67 -6.05
C ASP A 147 -20.25 -2.23 -5.52
N ILE A 148 -19.69 -1.31 -6.32
CA ILE A 148 -19.59 0.11 -5.97
C ILE A 148 -20.94 0.80 -6.09
N ASP A 149 -21.67 0.54 -7.17
CA ASP A 149 -22.98 1.14 -7.39
C ASP A 149 -23.97 0.78 -6.29
N ASN A 150 -23.81 -0.40 -5.67
CA ASN A 150 -24.62 -0.87 -4.56
C ASN A 150 -23.95 -0.71 -3.18
N PHE A 151 -22.76 -0.09 -3.12
CA PHE A 151 -21.99 -0.01 -1.89
C PHE A 151 -22.77 0.76 -0.80
N PRO A 152 -22.98 0.21 0.41
CA PRO A 152 -23.79 0.87 1.43
C PRO A 152 -23.25 2.25 1.81
N CYS A 153 -24.15 3.25 1.82
CA CYS A 153 -23.77 4.63 2.13
C CYS A 153 -23.25 4.81 3.56
N GLU A 154 -23.69 3.98 4.50
CA GLU A 154 -23.20 4.02 5.88
C GLU A 154 -21.73 3.65 5.95
N ASP A 155 -21.34 2.56 5.31
CA ASP A 155 -19.95 2.09 5.23
C ASP A 155 -19.05 3.08 4.50
N LEU A 156 -19.49 3.60 3.35
CA LEU A 156 -18.73 4.61 2.60
C LEU A 156 -18.55 5.90 3.41
N ARG A 157 -19.56 6.31 4.19
CA ARG A 157 -19.48 7.47 5.08
C ARG A 157 -18.49 7.23 6.22
N THR A 158 -18.50 6.05 6.84
CA THR A 158 -17.55 5.70 7.90
C THR A 158 -16.11 5.74 7.39
N ILE A 159 -15.83 5.12 6.24
CA ILE A 159 -14.49 5.13 5.63
C ILE A 159 -14.05 6.57 5.32
N ASN A 160 -14.91 7.36 4.66
CA ASN A 160 -14.58 8.73 4.30
C ASN A 160 -14.31 9.61 5.54
N GLN A 161 -15.14 9.49 6.58
CA GLN A 161 -14.97 10.26 7.82
C GLN A 161 -13.69 9.91 8.57
N LEU A 162 -13.29 8.63 8.56
CA LEU A 162 -12.00 8.23 9.12
C LEU A 162 -10.85 8.92 8.38
N TRP A 163 -10.82 8.84 7.04
CA TRP A 163 -9.78 9.49 6.25
C TRP A 163 -9.74 11.00 6.45
N LEU A 164 -10.88 11.69 6.41
CA LEU A 164 -10.96 13.13 6.63
C LEU A 164 -10.43 13.53 8.01
N ASN A 165 -10.91 12.88 9.07
CA ASN A 165 -10.59 13.31 10.44
C ASN A 165 -9.12 13.12 10.79
N TYR A 166 -8.52 11.97 10.41
CA TYR A 166 -7.12 11.70 10.73
C TYR A 166 -6.14 12.42 9.81
N SER A 167 -6.58 12.88 8.63
CA SER A 167 -5.75 13.65 7.68
C SER A 167 -5.96 15.16 7.75
N ASN A 168 -6.76 15.66 8.70
CA ASN A 168 -7.17 17.07 8.77
C ASN A 168 -7.80 17.58 7.46
N GLY A 169 -8.71 16.79 6.91
CA GLY A 169 -9.44 17.07 5.66
C GLY A 169 -8.60 16.94 4.39
N LYS A 170 -7.37 16.43 4.47
CA LYS A 170 -6.46 16.34 3.33
C LYS A 170 -6.75 15.16 2.41
N PHE A 171 -7.17 14.03 2.98
CA PHE A 171 -7.40 12.75 2.29
C PHE A 171 -8.84 12.28 2.49
N GLY A 172 -9.33 11.47 1.56
CA GLY A 172 -10.70 10.95 1.55
C GLY A 172 -11.33 11.00 0.16
N PHE A 173 -12.30 10.11 -0.08
CA PHE A 173 -12.99 10.01 -1.36
C PHE A 173 -13.80 11.27 -1.70
N SER A 174 -14.37 11.93 -0.69
CA SER A 174 -15.05 13.23 -0.84
C SER A 174 -14.11 14.31 -1.40
N VAL A 175 -12.89 14.37 -0.87
CA VAL A 175 -11.84 15.28 -1.33
C VAL A 175 -11.41 14.98 -2.77
N GLN A 176 -11.31 13.70 -3.12
CA GLN A 176 -11.04 13.26 -4.49
C GLN A 176 -12.15 13.67 -5.44
N LYS A 177 -13.40 13.41 -5.06
CA LYS A 177 -14.59 13.81 -5.82
C LYS A 177 -14.62 15.30 -6.07
N GLU A 178 -14.42 16.14 -5.05
CA GLU A 178 -14.39 17.62 -5.19
C GLU A 178 -13.39 18.06 -6.27
N ILE A 179 -12.17 17.51 -6.23
CA ILE A 179 -11.12 17.83 -7.21
C ILE A 179 -11.52 17.31 -8.60
N TYR A 180 -12.03 16.08 -8.71
CA TYR A 180 -12.44 15.50 -9.99
C TYR A 180 -13.57 16.33 -10.64
N GLU A 181 -14.61 16.70 -9.88
CA GLU A 181 -15.70 17.56 -10.33
C GLU A 181 -15.19 18.94 -10.76
N SER A 182 -14.27 19.55 -10.00
CA SER A 182 -13.67 20.84 -10.34
C SER A 182 -12.90 20.85 -11.68
N LEU A 183 -12.46 19.67 -12.13
CA LEU A 183 -11.74 19.48 -13.41
C LEU A 183 -12.70 19.17 -14.57
N GLY A 184 -14.01 19.20 -14.35
CA GLY A 184 -15.04 18.84 -15.32
C GLY A 184 -15.36 17.34 -15.33
N GLY A 185 -15.03 16.62 -14.25
CA GLY A 185 -15.30 15.20 -14.12
C GLY A 185 -16.78 14.91 -14.01
N THR A 186 -17.23 13.88 -14.72
CA THR A 186 -18.61 13.38 -14.67
C THR A 186 -18.61 11.87 -14.41
N THR A 187 -19.80 11.27 -14.36
CA THR A 187 -19.97 9.81 -14.31
C THR A 187 -19.43 9.12 -15.57
N GLU A 188 -19.42 9.83 -16.70
CA GLU A 188 -18.84 9.33 -17.93
C GLU A 188 -17.32 9.51 -17.90
N TYR A 189 -16.61 8.44 -18.25
CA TYR A 189 -15.16 8.46 -18.29
C TYR A 189 -14.66 9.45 -19.36
N ASN A 190 -13.83 10.40 -18.93
CA ASN A 190 -13.11 11.29 -19.82
C ASN A 190 -11.60 11.21 -19.53
N GLN A 191 -10.85 10.66 -20.49
CA GLN A 191 -9.41 10.47 -20.34
C GLN A 191 -8.66 11.76 -19.98
N LYS A 192 -8.95 12.88 -20.65
CA LYS A 192 -8.24 14.14 -20.42
C LYS A 192 -8.51 14.69 -19.01
N VAL A 193 -9.73 14.51 -18.50
CA VAL A 193 -10.07 14.92 -17.14
C VAL A 193 -9.41 14.00 -16.12
N TRP A 194 -9.43 12.68 -16.36
CA TRP A 194 -8.79 11.69 -15.50
C TRP A 194 -7.27 11.89 -15.41
N GLU A 195 -6.64 12.22 -16.53
CA GLU A 195 -5.23 12.58 -16.61
C GLU A 195 -4.90 13.82 -15.78
N LYS A 196 -5.66 14.91 -15.95
CA LYS A 196 -5.52 16.14 -15.13
C LYS A 196 -5.74 15.86 -13.65
N PHE A 197 -6.69 15.01 -13.33
CA PHE A 197 -6.98 14.59 -11.96
C PHE A 197 -5.78 13.85 -11.37
N GLY A 198 -5.24 12.86 -12.08
CA GLY A 198 -4.04 12.13 -11.69
C GLY A 198 -2.82 13.04 -11.48
N ASP A 199 -2.62 14.02 -12.38
CA ASP A 199 -1.56 15.02 -12.24
C ASP A 199 -1.77 15.88 -10.97
N ARG A 200 -3.02 16.27 -10.69
CA ARG A 200 -3.38 17.14 -9.56
C ARG A 200 -3.19 16.48 -8.20
N ILE A 201 -3.49 15.19 -8.09
CA ILE A 201 -3.42 14.46 -6.82
C ILE A 201 -2.14 13.63 -6.68
N GLY A 202 -1.23 13.67 -7.66
CA GLY A 202 0.07 13.01 -7.60
C GLY A 202 0.07 11.53 -7.96
N TRP A 203 -0.96 11.07 -8.67
CA TRP A 203 -1.05 9.72 -9.25
C TRP A 203 -0.37 9.62 -10.62
N ARG A 204 -0.05 10.76 -11.22
CA ARG A 204 0.75 10.85 -12.44
C ARG A 204 1.92 11.80 -12.25
N LYS A 205 3.02 11.49 -12.92
CA LYS A 205 4.22 12.33 -13.01
C LYS A 205 4.52 12.63 -14.46
N ARG A 206 5.21 13.73 -14.71
CA ARG A 206 5.72 14.04 -16.04
C ARG A 206 6.74 12.96 -16.43
N GLY A 207 6.55 12.35 -17.60
CA GLY A 207 7.44 11.30 -18.09
C GLY A 207 8.88 11.78 -18.23
N MET A 208 9.83 10.85 -18.04
CA MET A 208 11.26 11.13 -17.84
C MET A 208 11.93 11.90 -19.00
N PHE A 209 11.34 11.85 -20.21
CA PHE A 209 11.87 12.51 -21.40
C PHE A 209 11.03 13.68 -21.90
N GLY A 210 9.89 13.99 -21.28
CA GLY A 210 8.97 15.04 -21.75
C GLY A 210 8.44 14.86 -23.19
N MET A 211 8.80 13.76 -23.87
CA MET A 211 8.43 13.41 -25.24
C MET A 211 7.16 12.55 -25.31
N PHE A 212 6.85 11.82 -24.24
CA PHE A 212 5.61 11.06 -24.05
C PHE A 212 4.84 11.70 -22.89
N GLY A 213 3.51 11.65 -22.90
CA GLY A 213 2.65 12.32 -21.91
C GLY A 213 2.91 11.91 -20.45
N GLY A 214 2.04 12.35 -19.52
CA GLY A 214 2.18 11.98 -18.11
C GLY A 214 2.10 10.46 -17.87
N GLU A 215 2.98 9.94 -17.02
CA GLU A 215 3.10 8.54 -16.64
C GLU A 215 2.36 8.28 -15.31
N TRP A 216 1.59 7.19 -15.24
CA TRP A 216 0.94 6.76 -14.01
C TRP A 216 1.96 6.18 -13.04
N VAL A 217 1.89 6.60 -11.77
CA VAL A 217 2.80 6.17 -10.72
C VAL A 217 2.36 4.80 -10.20
N SER A 218 3.28 3.83 -10.15
CA SER A 218 3.02 2.53 -9.55
C SER A 218 2.71 2.67 -8.06
N TYR A 219 1.88 1.77 -7.52
CA TYR A 219 1.51 1.78 -6.10
C TYR A 219 2.71 1.78 -5.16
N SER A 220 3.79 1.07 -5.52
CA SER A 220 5.04 1.04 -4.73
C SER A 220 5.69 2.40 -4.57
N ASP A 221 5.47 3.30 -5.53
CA ASP A 221 6.18 4.57 -5.70
C ASP A 221 5.31 5.79 -5.30
N LEU A 222 4.10 5.54 -4.79
CA LEU A 222 3.19 6.54 -4.26
C LEU A 222 3.66 7.04 -2.89
N THR A 223 3.22 8.25 -2.54
CA THR A 223 3.67 8.96 -1.33
C THR A 223 2.70 8.70 -0.18
N PHE A 224 3.07 7.80 0.73
CA PHE A 224 2.24 7.43 1.89
C PHE A 224 2.58 8.22 3.16
N ASN A 225 2.47 9.55 3.07
CA ASN A 225 2.69 10.45 4.20
C ASN A 225 1.94 11.79 4.00
N MET A 226 2.04 12.66 4.99
CA MET A 226 1.39 13.97 4.96
C MET A 226 2.01 14.97 3.98
N GLN A 227 3.13 14.66 3.33
CA GLN A 227 3.73 15.47 2.25
C GLN A 227 3.06 15.21 0.90
N ALA A 228 2.27 14.14 0.76
CA ALA A 228 1.52 13.84 -0.46
C ALA A 228 0.55 14.99 -0.83
N PRO A 229 0.13 15.12 -2.10
CA PRO A 229 -0.86 16.13 -2.51
C PRO A 229 -2.23 15.96 -1.82
N LYS A 230 -3.06 17.00 -1.82
CA LYS A 230 -4.46 16.91 -1.37
C LYS A 230 -5.18 15.83 -2.20
N ALA A 231 -6.01 15.03 -1.55
CA ALA A 231 -6.76 13.91 -2.12
C ALA A 231 -5.93 12.71 -2.64
N HIS A 232 -4.62 12.65 -2.36
CA HIS A 232 -3.77 11.54 -2.83
C HIS A 232 -4.21 10.16 -2.35
N LEU A 233 -4.80 10.08 -1.15
CA LEU A 233 -5.27 8.85 -0.52
C LEU A 233 -6.75 8.98 -0.12
N PRO A 234 -7.45 7.85 0.07
CA PRO A 234 -7.04 6.47 -0.24
C PRO A 234 -7.05 6.19 -1.76
N ILE A 235 -6.29 5.20 -2.20
CA ILE A 235 -6.27 4.71 -3.57
C ILE A 235 -7.30 3.58 -3.68
N CYS A 236 -8.32 3.78 -4.52
CA CYS A 236 -9.35 2.77 -4.72
C CYS A 236 -9.05 1.92 -5.96
N GLY A 237 -8.90 0.60 -5.77
CA GLY A 237 -8.83 -0.37 -6.85
C GLY A 237 -7.41 -0.66 -7.33
N TYR A 238 -6.79 -1.68 -6.74
CA TYR A 238 -5.64 -2.35 -7.33
C TYR A 238 -6.17 -3.34 -8.38
N TYR A 239 -5.89 -3.12 -9.66
CA TYR A 239 -6.07 -4.16 -10.66
C TYR A 239 -4.85 -5.07 -10.63
N ARG A 240 -4.98 -6.26 -10.02
CA ARG A 240 -4.07 -7.39 -10.28
C ARG A 240 -4.63 -8.16 -11.48
N TRP A 241 -4.23 -7.81 -12.71
CA TRP A 241 -4.36 -8.73 -13.85
C TRP A 241 -3.10 -9.58 -13.91
N GLY A 242 -3.28 -10.90 -13.84
CA GLY A 242 -2.18 -11.85 -14.01
C GLY A 242 -1.63 -11.81 -15.44
N VAL A 243 -0.35 -12.19 -15.51
CA VAL A 243 0.45 -12.73 -16.63
C VAL A 243 1.11 -11.79 -17.65
N THR A 244 0.68 -10.55 -17.92
CA THR A 244 1.44 -9.69 -18.86
C THR A 244 1.30 -8.18 -18.57
N GLY A 245 2.02 -7.67 -17.57
CA GLY A 245 2.38 -6.25 -17.47
C GLY A 245 1.28 -5.25 -17.09
N TRP A 246 1.73 -4.22 -16.36
CA TRP A 246 1.07 -2.95 -15.96
C TRP A 246 0.36 -2.91 -14.59
N ASP A 247 1.09 -2.40 -13.59
CA ASP A 247 0.58 -1.86 -12.31
C ASP A 247 -0.07 -0.47 -12.52
N GLY A 248 -1.30 -0.44 -13.03
CA GLY A 248 -2.03 0.80 -13.28
C GLY A 248 -3.08 1.13 -12.20
N ILE A 249 -3.16 2.40 -11.79
CA ILE A 249 -4.30 2.93 -11.04
C ILE A 249 -5.53 2.81 -11.93
N GLY A 250 -6.55 2.06 -11.48
CA GLY A 250 -7.73 1.70 -12.27
C GLY A 250 -8.49 2.91 -12.83
N VAL A 251 -8.28 3.15 -14.11
CA VAL A 251 -8.80 4.30 -14.89
C VAL A 251 -10.34 4.34 -14.97
N GLY A 252 -11.01 3.21 -14.72
CA GLY A 252 -12.47 3.09 -14.81
C GLY A 252 -13.25 3.29 -13.50
N TRP A 253 -12.59 3.34 -12.33
CA TRP A 253 -13.29 3.21 -11.03
C TRP A 253 -13.62 4.52 -10.34
N GLY A 254 -12.77 5.54 -10.51
CA GLY A 254 -12.94 6.83 -9.84
C GLY A 254 -14.33 7.43 -10.08
N GLY A 255 -14.82 7.38 -11.32
CA GLY A 255 -16.16 7.87 -11.67
C GLY A 255 -17.28 7.22 -10.86
N TYR A 256 -17.28 5.88 -10.71
CA TYR A 256 -18.35 5.16 -10.01
C TYR A 256 -18.33 5.42 -8.50
N ILE A 257 -17.16 5.46 -7.86
CA ILE A 257 -17.11 5.76 -6.43
C ILE A 257 -17.50 7.23 -6.16
N PHE A 258 -17.12 8.16 -7.05
CA PHE A 258 -17.53 9.56 -6.93
C PHE A 258 -19.03 9.74 -7.16
N TYR A 259 -19.61 8.99 -8.10
CA TYR A 259 -21.06 8.93 -8.28
C TYR A 259 -21.77 8.34 -7.06
N ARG A 260 -21.20 7.28 -6.47
CA ARG A 260 -21.77 6.67 -5.27
C ARG A 260 -21.74 7.63 -4.07
N LEU A 261 -20.67 8.41 -3.91
CA LEU A 261 -20.63 9.48 -2.88
C LEU A 261 -21.72 10.53 -3.10
N LEU A 262 -21.99 10.91 -4.35
CA LEU A 262 -23.07 11.84 -4.69
C LEU A 262 -24.44 11.27 -4.30
N THR A 263 -24.75 10.04 -4.70
CA THR A 263 -26.03 9.40 -4.37
C THR A 263 -26.18 9.15 -2.85
N CYS A 264 -25.08 8.93 -2.15
CA CYS A 264 -25.03 8.82 -0.69
C CYS A 264 -25.02 10.16 0.06
N ARG A 265 -24.97 11.31 -0.65
CA ARG A 265 -24.86 12.66 -0.08
C ARG A 265 -23.68 12.80 0.88
N ILE A 266 -22.51 12.34 0.44
CA ILE A 266 -21.25 12.46 1.18
C ILE A 266 -20.43 13.57 0.53
N PHE A 267 -20.10 14.60 1.31
CA PHE A 267 -19.36 15.80 0.92
C PHE A 267 -18.13 15.99 1.80
#